data_AF-A0A831K6C2-F1
#
_entry.id   AF-A0A831K6C2-F1
#
_cell.length_a   1.000
_cell.length_b   1.000
_cell.length_c   1.000
_cell.angle_alpha   90.00
_cell.angle_beta   90.00
_cell.angle_gamma   90.00
#
_symmetry.space_group_name_H-M   'P 1'
#
loop_
_entity.id
_entity.type
_entity.pdbx_description
1 polymer ?
#
loop_
_entity_poly.entity_id
_entity_poly.type
_entity_poly.pdbx_seq_one_letter_code
_entity_poly.pdbx_strand_id
1 'polypeptide(L)'
;MKKYDLSQMTYEEARNYFKEKDLAILPIGSVEQHGKQNPLGTDYLIAYRLALEAAKKTEIITLPPIPFGISSHHRHFPGTIYISEAHFKDYVRDVCLSLKRHGVRKILVINGHGGNLCSLMSLARELKREGLLVIIFSGGLYLS
;
A
#
# COMPACT_ATOMS: atom_id res chain seq x y z
N MET A 1 -2.37 -23.62 -8.52
CA MET A 1 -1.98 -23.02 -7.22
C MET A 1 -2.82 -21.77 -7.02
N LYS A 2 -3.40 -21.54 -5.83
CA LYS A 2 -4.27 -20.38 -5.59
C LYS A 2 -3.41 -19.10 -5.59
N LYS A 3 -3.81 -18.11 -6.38
CA LYS A 3 -3.10 -16.83 -6.51
C LYS A 3 -3.66 -15.84 -5.50
N TYR A 4 -2.78 -15.13 -4.81
CA TYR A 4 -3.14 -14.11 -3.82
C TYR A 4 -2.57 -12.73 -4.14
N ASP A 5 -1.78 -12.63 -5.21
CA ASP A 5 -1.25 -11.38 -5.73
C ASP A 5 -2.09 -10.99 -6.95
N LEU A 6 -2.75 -9.83 -6.87
CA LEU A 6 -3.63 -9.35 -7.94
C LEU A 6 -2.89 -9.17 -9.26
N SER A 7 -1.58 -8.88 -9.26
CA SER A 7 -0.78 -8.74 -10.48
C SER A 7 -0.66 -10.04 -11.28
N GLN A 8 -0.95 -11.17 -10.65
CA GLN A 8 -0.85 -12.50 -11.26
C GLN A 8 -2.24 -13.06 -11.65
N MET A 9 -3.32 -12.37 -11.28
CA MET A 9 -4.68 -12.81 -11.52
C MET A 9 -5.19 -12.37 -12.90
N THR A 10 -5.98 -13.22 -13.55
CA THR A 10 -6.82 -12.78 -14.66
C THR A 10 -8.01 -11.98 -14.11
N TYR A 11 -8.69 -11.23 -14.99
CA TYR A 11 -9.90 -10.50 -14.56
C TYR A 11 -10.99 -11.45 -14.04
N GLU A 12 -11.06 -12.69 -14.54
CA GLU A 12 -12.05 -13.67 -14.08
C GLU A 12 -11.74 -14.17 -12.66
N GLU A 13 -10.47 -14.45 -12.38
CA GLU A 13 -10.00 -14.80 -11.04
C GLU A 13 -10.30 -13.66 -10.05
N ALA A 14 -10.04 -12.41 -10.44
CA ALA A 14 -10.35 -11.23 -9.62
C ALA A 14 -11.86 -11.01 -9.44
N ARG A 15 -12.66 -11.17 -10.51
CA ARG A 15 -14.13 -11.10 -10.44
C ARG A 15 -14.68 -12.10 -9.44
N ASN A 16 -14.18 -13.34 -9.46
CA ASN A 16 -14.63 -14.38 -8.55
C ASN A 16 -14.27 -14.03 -7.09
N TYR A 17 -13.06 -13.52 -6.85
CA TYR A 17 -12.67 -13.02 -5.54
C TYR A 17 -13.63 -11.95 -5.00
N PHE A 18 -13.90 -10.91 -5.80
CA PHE A 18 -14.74 -9.79 -5.36
C PHE A 18 -16.22 -10.12 -5.18
N LYS A 19 -16.71 -11.26 -5.70
CA LYS A 19 -18.05 -11.77 -5.40
C LYS A 19 -18.16 -12.30 -3.98
N GLU A 20 -17.05 -12.83 -3.44
CA GLU A 20 -17.03 -13.53 -2.15
C GLU A 20 -16.42 -12.69 -1.03
N LYS A 21 -15.50 -11.78 -1.37
CA LYS A 21 -14.66 -11.06 -0.42
C LYS A 21 -14.65 -9.56 -0.70
N ASP A 22 -14.70 -8.78 0.39
CA ASP A 22 -14.77 -7.32 0.38
C ASP A 22 -13.54 -6.65 1.01
N LEU A 23 -12.45 -7.39 1.20
CA LEU A 23 -11.20 -6.94 1.82
C LEU A 23 -10.04 -7.06 0.82
N ALA A 24 -9.11 -6.11 0.82
CA ALA A 24 -7.86 -6.19 0.07
C ALA A 24 -6.69 -5.61 0.87
N ILE A 25 -5.46 -6.06 0.58
CA ILE A 25 -4.23 -5.56 1.19
C ILE A 25 -3.50 -4.65 0.20
N LEU A 26 -3.21 -3.41 0.59
CA LEU A 26 -2.46 -2.44 -0.20
C LEU A 26 -1.08 -2.19 0.45
N PRO A 27 0.01 -2.74 -0.12
CA PRO A 27 1.36 -2.43 0.34
C PRO A 27 1.81 -1.07 -0.19
N ILE A 28 2.38 -0.24 0.68
CA ILE A 28 2.88 1.10 0.34
C ILE A 28 4.23 1.30 1.02
N GLY A 29 5.21 1.85 0.31
CA GLY A 29 6.50 2.22 0.87
C GLY A 29 7.06 3.50 0.26
N SER A 30 8.37 3.53 0.05
CA SER A 30 9.09 4.57 -0.66
C SER A 30 10.41 4.06 -1.26
N VAL A 31 11.04 4.94 -2.04
CA VAL A 31 12.43 4.79 -2.51
C VAL A 31 13.26 5.93 -1.94
N GLU A 32 14.02 5.62 -0.90
CA GLU A 32 14.79 6.61 -0.12
C GLU A 32 16.04 6.00 0.52
N GLN A 33 16.88 6.85 1.12
CA GLN A 33 18.08 6.38 1.82
C GLN A 33 17.71 5.54 3.05
N HIS A 34 18.48 4.47 3.31
CA HIS A 34 18.36 3.63 4.50
C HIS A 34 19.75 3.32 5.09
N GLY A 35 20.64 4.32 5.07
CA GLY A 35 22.06 4.13 5.35
C GLY A 35 22.84 3.51 4.19
N LYS A 36 24.14 3.21 4.42
CA LYS A 36 25.06 2.75 3.37
C LYS A 36 24.87 1.27 3.00
N GLN A 37 24.21 0.51 3.87
CA GLN A 37 24.14 -0.94 3.79
C GLN A 37 22.85 -1.44 3.16
N ASN A 38 21.76 -0.65 3.22
CA ASN A 38 20.44 -1.09 2.79
C ASN A 38 20.06 -0.56 1.40
N PRO A 39 19.26 -1.32 0.63
CA PRO A 39 18.72 -0.86 -0.64
C PRO A 39 17.78 0.34 -0.47
N LEU A 40 17.69 1.18 -1.51
CA LEU A 40 16.77 2.32 -1.52
C LEU A 40 15.29 1.93 -1.43
N GLY A 41 14.95 0.71 -1.90
CA GLY A 41 13.57 0.20 -1.89
C GLY A 41 13.15 -0.52 -0.62
N THR A 42 13.91 -0.39 0.47
CA THR A 42 13.70 -1.16 1.73
C THR A 42 12.23 -1.11 2.18
N ASP A 43 11.61 0.06 2.17
CA ASP A 43 10.25 0.26 2.64
C ASP A 43 9.22 -0.55 1.85
N TYR A 44 9.20 -0.40 0.52
CA TYR A 44 8.18 -1.08 -0.28
C TYR A 44 8.47 -2.58 -0.44
N LEU A 45 9.74 -2.99 -0.43
CA LEU A 45 10.12 -4.41 -0.49
C LEU A 45 9.64 -5.16 0.75
N ILE A 46 9.84 -4.59 1.94
CA ILE A 46 9.40 -5.19 3.19
C ILE A 46 7.86 -5.16 3.28
N ALA A 47 7.23 -4.03 2.99
CA ALA A 47 5.77 -3.91 2.99
C ALA A 47 5.13 -4.93 2.04
N TYR A 48 5.67 -5.08 0.83
CA TYR A 48 5.15 -6.02 -0.15
C TYR A 48 5.34 -7.48 0.28
N ARG A 49 6.51 -7.82 0.84
CA ARG A 49 6.76 -9.16 1.34
C ARG A 49 5.81 -9.54 2.48
N LEU A 50 5.59 -8.62 3.43
CA LEU A 50 4.62 -8.83 4.52
C LEU A 50 3.20 -9.00 3.98
N ALA A 51 2.81 -8.19 2.98
CA ALA A 51 1.51 -8.28 2.35
C ALA A 51 1.28 -9.63 1.66
N LEU A 52 2.27 -10.13 0.91
CA LEU A 52 2.21 -11.45 0.26
C LEU A 52 2.07 -12.59 1.28
N GLU A 53 2.79 -12.53 2.40
CA GLU A 53 2.70 -13.58 3.42
C GLU A 53 1.38 -13.52 4.20
N ALA A 54 0.87 -12.31 4.49
CA ALA A 54 -0.46 -12.13 5.08
C ALA A 54 -1.57 -12.62 4.13
N ALA A 55 -1.47 -12.29 2.85
CA ALA A 55 -2.41 -12.69 1.81
C ALA A 55 -2.56 -14.22 1.71
N LYS A 56 -1.43 -14.94 1.70
CA LYS A 56 -1.43 -16.42 1.69
C LYS A 56 -2.10 -17.03 2.92
N LYS A 57 -1.86 -16.47 4.11
CA LYS A 57 -2.39 -17.00 5.39
C LYS A 57 -3.87 -16.71 5.60
N THR A 58 -4.36 -15.61 5.05
CA THR A 58 -5.73 -15.12 5.27
C THR A 58 -6.64 -15.35 4.06
N GLU A 59 -6.07 -15.83 2.95
CA GLU A 59 -6.72 -15.95 1.66
C GLU A 59 -7.34 -14.63 1.12
N ILE A 60 -6.79 -13.50 1.55
CA ILE A 60 -7.12 -12.16 1.06
C ILE A 60 -6.13 -11.78 -0.04
N ILE A 61 -6.57 -11.06 -1.08
CA ILE A 61 -5.65 -10.59 -2.11
C ILE A 61 -4.78 -9.42 -1.61
N THR A 62 -3.56 -9.35 -2.12
CA THR A 62 -2.74 -8.15 -2.07
C THR A 62 -2.61 -7.51 -3.46
N LEU A 63 -2.53 -6.18 -3.48
CA LEU A 63 -2.25 -5.39 -4.67
C LEU A 63 -0.74 -5.34 -4.96
N PRO A 64 -0.34 -4.97 -6.20
CA PRO A 64 1.01 -4.49 -6.44
C PRO A 64 1.36 -3.35 -5.46
N PRO A 65 2.61 -3.26 -5.01
CA PRO A 65 3.00 -2.21 -4.08
C PRO A 65 2.95 -0.84 -4.75
N ILE A 66 2.63 0.20 -3.97
CA ILE A 66 2.93 1.59 -4.33
C ILE A 66 4.38 1.86 -3.89
N PRO A 67 5.33 2.00 -4.82
CA PRO A 67 6.75 1.98 -4.49
C PRO A 67 7.31 3.35 -4.09
N PHE A 68 6.64 4.46 -4.47
CA PHE A 68 7.09 5.82 -4.20
C PHE A 68 6.18 6.51 -3.21
N GLY A 69 6.78 7.15 -2.21
CA GLY A 69 6.06 7.81 -1.12
C GLY A 69 6.48 9.26 -0.91
N ILE A 70 6.11 9.80 0.25
CA ILE A 70 6.43 11.16 0.68
C ILE A 70 7.82 11.15 1.33
N SER A 71 8.86 11.39 0.52
CA SER A 71 10.27 11.30 0.95
C SER A 71 11.10 12.55 0.67
N SER A 72 10.45 13.72 0.59
CA SER A 72 11.12 15.00 0.29
C SER A 72 12.17 15.43 1.33
N HIS A 73 12.12 14.87 2.54
CA HIS A 73 13.13 15.05 3.59
C HIS A 73 14.45 14.33 3.27
N HIS A 74 14.41 13.26 2.48
CA HIS A 74 15.60 12.53 1.99
C HIS A 74 16.08 12.97 0.60
N ARG A 75 15.56 14.08 0.06
CA ARG A 75 15.84 14.53 -1.32
C ARG A 75 17.32 14.83 -1.64
N HIS A 76 18.15 15.01 -0.62
CA HIS A 76 19.58 15.30 -0.78
C HIS A 76 20.42 14.03 -0.95
N PHE A 77 19.85 12.85 -0.72
CA PHE A 77 20.49 11.58 -0.99
C PHE A 77 20.23 11.14 -2.44
N PRO A 78 21.29 10.85 -3.23
CA PRO A 78 21.13 10.37 -4.60
C PRO A 78 20.29 9.09 -4.67
N GLY A 79 19.35 9.04 -5.61
CA GLY A 79 18.46 7.91 -5.84
C GLY A 79 17.12 7.98 -5.10
N THR A 80 16.94 8.91 -4.16
CA THR A 80 15.62 9.16 -3.54
C THR A 80 14.63 9.65 -4.60
N ILE A 81 13.49 8.96 -4.72
CA ILE A 81 12.35 9.35 -5.56
C ILE A 81 11.19 9.69 -4.62
N TYR A 82 10.73 10.94 -4.66
CA TYR A 82 9.69 11.43 -3.76
C TYR A 82 8.50 11.99 -4.52
N ILE A 83 7.32 11.79 -3.96
CA ILE A 83 6.05 12.35 -4.44
C ILE A 83 5.60 13.44 -3.47
N SER A 84 5.04 14.53 -3.99
CA SER A 84 4.40 15.55 -3.14
C SER A 84 3.22 14.95 -2.40
N GLU A 85 2.98 15.39 -1.16
CA GLU A 85 1.88 14.88 -0.33
C GLU A 85 0.51 14.91 -1.00
N ALA A 86 0.16 15.99 -1.71
CA ALA A 86 -1.12 16.11 -2.41
C ALA A 86 -1.30 15.01 -3.46
N HIS A 87 -0.35 14.88 -4.41
CA HIS A 87 -0.41 13.84 -5.43
C HIS A 87 -0.35 12.42 -4.86
N PHE A 88 0.41 12.20 -3.78
CA PHE A 88 0.43 10.89 -3.11
C PHE A 88 -0.95 10.54 -2.54
N LYS A 89 -1.58 11.49 -1.84
CA LYS A 89 -2.91 11.30 -1.26
C LYS A 89 -3.97 11.04 -2.33
N ASP A 90 -3.96 11.82 -3.41
CA ASP A 90 -4.91 11.67 -4.53
C ASP A 90 -4.72 10.33 -5.23
N TYR A 91 -3.47 9.92 -5.49
CA TYR A 91 -3.17 8.62 -6.09
C TYR A 91 -3.67 7.45 -5.24
N VAL A 92 -3.38 7.45 -3.93
CA VAL A 92 -3.86 6.39 -3.02
C VAL A 92 -5.39 6.41 -2.93
N ARG A 93 -6.01 7.59 -2.96
CA ARG A 93 -7.47 7.73 -2.99
C ARG A 93 -8.07 7.05 -4.22
N ASP A 94 -7.53 7.31 -5.41
CA ASP A 94 -8.03 6.72 -6.66
C ASP A 94 -7.89 5.19 -6.67
N VAL A 95 -6.79 4.66 -6.14
CA VAL A 95 -6.61 3.21 -5.95
C VAL A 95 -7.69 2.63 -5.03
N CYS A 96 -7.93 3.26 -3.88
CA CYS A 96 -8.94 2.84 -2.91
C CYS A 96 -10.38 2.88 -3.48
N LEU A 97 -10.73 3.96 -4.18
CA LEU A 97 -12.06 4.11 -4.79
C LEU A 97 -12.26 3.16 -5.98
N SER A 98 -11.21 2.85 -6.73
CA SER A 98 -11.25 1.84 -7.79
C SER A 98 -11.55 0.44 -7.21
N LEU A 99 -10.91 0.07 -6.10
CA LEU A 99 -11.25 -1.17 -5.38
C LEU A 99 -12.69 -1.16 -4.86
N LYS A 100 -13.15 -0.04 -4.32
CA LYS A 100 -14.51 0.12 -3.82
C LYS A 100 -15.57 -0.11 -4.91
N ARG A 101 -15.29 0.32 -6.15
CA ARG A 101 -16.14 0.05 -7.32
C ARG A 101 -16.29 -1.44 -7.60
N HIS A 102 -15.28 -2.25 -7.29
CA HIS A 102 -15.34 -3.72 -7.41
C HIS A 102 -16.03 -4.42 -6.24
N GLY A 103 -16.49 -3.68 -5.22
CA GLY A 103 -17.18 -4.25 -4.06
C GLY A 103 -16.33 -4.32 -2.78
N VAL A 104 -15.06 -3.90 -2.83
CA VAL A 104 -14.23 -3.81 -1.62
C VAL A 104 -14.82 -2.77 -0.66
N ARG A 105 -14.93 -3.13 0.61
CA ARG A 105 -15.41 -2.29 1.72
C ARG A 105 -14.35 -2.08 2.78
N LYS A 106 -13.30 -2.89 2.80
CA LYS A 106 -12.21 -2.83 3.75
C LYS A 106 -10.87 -2.88 3.01
N ILE A 107 -9.93 -2.02 3.38
CA ILE A 107 -8.56 -2.04 2.85
C ILE A 107 -7.61 -2.05 4.04
N LEU A 108 -6.72 -3.04 4.08
CA LEU A 108 -5.57 -3.05 4.97
C LEU A 108 -4.38 -2.45 4.24
N VAL A 109 -3.97 -1.25 4.63
CA VAL A 109 -2.72 -0.66 4.17
C VAL A 109 -1.58 -1.19 5.02
N ILE A 110 -0.58 -1.81 4.39
CA ILE A 110 0.69 -2.13 5.04
C ILE A 110 1.69 -1.06 4.61
N ASN A 111 1.96 -0.14 5.53
CA ASN A 111 2.83 1.00 5.31
C ASN A 111 4.25 0.72 5.80
N GLY A 112 5.21 0.79 4.87
CA GLY A 112 6.64 0.62 5.15
C GLY A 112 7.39 1.93 5.42
N HIS A 113 6.79 3.10 5.17
CA HIS A 113 7.49 4.38 5.24
C HIS A 113 6.79 5.39 6.17
N GLY A 114 7.52 5.94 7.13
CA GLY A 114 6.99 6.90 8.11
C GLY A 114 6.40 8.16 7.48
N GLY A 115 7.01 8.68 6.41
CA GLY A 115 6.57 9.91 5.73
C GLY A 115 5.14 9.83 5.16
N ASN A 116 4.65 8.62 4.87
CA ASN A 116 3.30 8.41 4.33
C ASN A 116 2.21 8.46 5.41
N LEU A 117 2.56 8.27 6.69
CA LEU A 117 1.59 7.92 7.73
C LEU A 117 0.52 9.01 7.94
N CYS A 118 0.92 10.27 8.04
CA CYS A 118 -0.01 11.39 8.28
C CYS A 118 -1.06 11.50 7.16
N SER A 119 -0.62 11.45 5.91
CA SER A 119 -1.49 11.55 4.74
C SER A 119 -2.40 10.32 4.61
N LEU A 120 -1.89 9.12 4.89
CA LEU A 120 -2.68 7.90 4.93
C LEU A 120 -3.76 7.96 6.03
N MET A 121 -3.42 8.42 7.24
CA MET A 121 -4.39 8.55 8.34
C MET A 121 -5.47 9.60 8.04
N SER A 122 -5.10 10.72 7.42
CA SER A 122 -6.05 11.73 6.94
C SER A 122 -7.00 11.13 5.90
N LEU A 123 -6.46 10.45 4.89
CA LEU A 123 -7.25 9.80 3.84
C LEU A 123 -8.17 8.70 4.38
N ALA A 124 -7.71 7.89 5.32
CA ALA A 124 -8.52 6.83 5.94
C ALA A 124 -9.77 7.39 6.62
N ARG A 125 -9.68 8.55 7.28
CA ARG A 125 -10.83 9.23 7.90
C ARG A 125 -11.81 9.77 6.86
N GLU A 126 -11.32 10.28 5.74
CA GLU A 126 -12.14 10.75 4.62
C GLU A 126 -12.90 9.60 3.98
N LEU A 127 -12.19 8.54 3.59
CA LEU A 127 -12.77 7.36 2.95
C LEU A 127 -13.77 6.62 3.83
N LYS A 128 -13.58 6.66 5.17
CA LYS A 128 -14.57 6.12 6.11
C LYS A 128 -15.93 6.82 5.98
N ARG A 129 -15.96 8.14 5.78
CA ARG A 129 -17.21 8.89 5.55
C ARG A 129 -17.88 8.51 4.23
N GLU A 130 -17.08 8.07 3.26
CA GLU A 130 -17.57 7.54 1.99
C GLU A 130 -17.97 6.05 2.08
N GLY A 131 -17.90 5.40 3.26
CA GLY A 131 -18.28 4.00 3.44
C GLY A 131 -17.20 2.98 3.05
N LEU A 132 -15.92 3.37 3.05
CA LEU A 132 -14.77 2.49 2.84
C LEU A 132 -13.88 2.51 4.09
N LEU A 133 -13.75 1.38 4.77
CA LEU A 133 -12.90 1.27 5.95
C LEU A 133 -11.44 1.03 5.52
N VAL A 134 -10.56 1.98 5.85
CA VAL A 134 -9.11 1.82 5.63
C VAL A 134 -8.42 1.68 6.99
N ILE A 135 -7.71 0.58 7.19
CA ILE A 135 -6.89 0.30 8.38
C ILE A 135 -5.43 0.38 7.97
N ILE A 136 -4.61 1.07 8.75
CA ILE A 136 -3.18 1.23 8.46
C ILE A 136 -2.39 0.43 9.49
N PHE A 137 -1.65 -0.56 9.02
CA PHE A 137 -0.61 -1.22 9.79
C PHE A 137 0.73 -0.61 9.40
N SER A 138 1.41 -0.01 10.36
CA SER A 138 2.76 0.54 10.18
C SER A 138 3.69 -0.22 11.13
N GLY A 139 4.53 -1.09 10.59
CA GLY A 139 5.60 -1.75 11.33
C GLY A 139 6.81 -0.82 11.39
N GLY A 140 7.29 -0.49 12.58
CA GLY A 140 8.35 0.50 12.79
C GLY A 140 9.68 0.12 12.14
N LEU A 141 9.95 0.68 10.97
CA LEU A 141 11.29 0.96 10.50
C LEU A 141 11.47 2.48 10.54
N TYR A 142 11.65 3.00 11.75
CA TYR A 142 12.20 4.34 11.95
C TYR A 142 13.71 4.27 11.68
N LEU A 143 14.10 3.98 10.43
CA LEU A 143 15.51 3.93 10.01
C LEU A 143 15.96 5.20 9.28
N SER A 144 15.09 6.21 9.21
CA SER A 144 15.36 7.54 8.66
C SER A 144 16.03 8.47 9.68
#